data_AF-A0A7W7ENE0-F1
#
_entry.id   AF-A0A7W7ENE0-F1
#
_cell.length_a   1.000
_cell.length_b   1.000
_cell.length_c   1.000
_cell.angle_alpha   90.00
_cell.angle_beta   90.00
_cell.angle_gamma   90.00
#
_symmetry.space_group_name_H-M   'P 1'
#
loop_
_entity.id
_entity.type
_entity.pdbx_description
1 polymer ?
#
loop_
_entity_poly.entity_id
_entity_poly.type
_entity_poly.pdbx_seq_one_letter_code
_entity_poly.pdbx_strand_id
1 'polypeptide(L)' 'MEEDGFEEQAAMLCPRCHDHILHMNLLPDERPCWKITCHDDGTASLHPSVWRKKDCGVHFWLRRGRVHWT' A
#
# COMPACT_ATOMS: atom_id res chain seq x y z
N MET A 1 -6.18 -17.30 23.63
CA MET A 1 -6.58 -15.96 23.17
C MET A 1 -5.74 -15.71 21.93
N GLU A 2 -6.28 -16.05 20.78
CA GLU A 2 -5.67 -15.62 19.52
C GLU A 2 -5.93 -14.12 19.45
N GLU A 3 -4.87 -13.33 19.61
CA GLU A 3 -4.92 -11.94 19.17
C GLU A 3 -5.03 -12.03 17.65
N ASP A 4 -6.25 -11.95 17.12
CA ASP A 4 -6.51 -11.85 15.69
C ASP A 4 -5.82 -10.57 15.23
N GLY A 5 -4.57 -10.68 14.80
CA GLY A 5 -3.73 -9.55 14.45
C GLY A 5 -4.32 -8.92 13.19
N PHE A 6 -5.00 -7.79 13.34
CA PHE A 6 -5.55 -7.07 12.20
C PHE A 6 -4.45 -6.22 11.55
N GLU A 7 -4.39 -6.26 10.23
CA GLU A 7 -3.48 -5.42 9.46
C GLU A 7 -4.01 -3.97 9.46
N GLU A 8 -3.35 -3.07 10.19
CA GLU A 8 -3.82 -1.68 10.34
C GLU A 8 -3.22 -0.75 9.28
N GLN A 9 -1.97 -0.99 8.88
CA GLN A 9 -1.24 -0.10 7.98
C GLN A 9 -0.20 -0.85 7.14
N ALA A 10 -0.03 -0.41 5.90
CA ALA A 10 1.14 -0.72 5.08
C ALA A 10 2.01 0.53 4.90
N ALA A 11 3.33 0.37 4.87
CA ALA A 11 4.27 1.44 4.62
C ALA A 11 5.34 1.04 3.60
N MET A 12 5.72 1.97 2.72
CA MET A 12 6.82 1.77 1.77
C MET A 12 7.50 3.10 1.42
N LEU A 13 8.76 3.04 1.01
CA LEU A 13 9.41 4.21 0.39
C LEU A 13 8.70 4.56 -0.92
N CYS A 14 8.51 5.86 -1.15
CA CYS A 14 7.95 6.34 -2.40
C CYS A 14 8.84 5.91 -3.57
N PRO A 15 8.34 5.11 -4.53
CA PRO A 15 9.17 4.57 -5.62
C PRO A 15 9.59 5.64 -6.64
N ARG A 16 9.06 6.86 -6.54
CA ARG A 16 9.44 7.98 -7.42
C ARG A 16 10.59 8.81 -6.86
N CYS A 17 10.48 9.20 -5.59
CA CYS A 17 11.39 10.18 -4.99
C CYS A 17 12.25 9.62 -3.86
N HIS A 18 11.97 8.42 -3.35
CA HIS A 18 12.72 7.70 -2.32
C HIS A 18 12.95 8.43 -0.98
N ASP A 19 12.46 9.66 -0.83
CA ASP A 19 12.67 10.52 0.35
C ASP A 19 11.49 10.51 1.33
N HIS A 20 10.33 10.00 0.89
CA HIS A 20 9.12 9.98 1.71
C HIS A 20 8.57 8.56 1.85
N ILE A 21 8.11 8.25 3.06
CA ILE A 21 7.33 7.05 3.33
C ILE A 21 5.88 7.31 2.89
N LEU A 22 5.34 6.37 2.12
CA LEU A 22 3.92 6.27 1.81
C LEU A 22 3.28 5.41 2.89
N HIS A 23 2.35 5.98 3.65
CA HIS A 23 1.53 5.24 4.60
C HIS A 23 0.16 4.99 3.96
N MET A 24 -0.23 3.72 3.89
CA MET A 24 -1.52 3.27 3.37
C MET A 24 -2.32 2.68 4.52
N ASN A 25 -3.43 3.33 4.87
CA ASN A 25 -4.39 2.81 5.85
C ASN A 25 -5.04 1.51 5.32
N LEU A 26 -5.08 0.47 6.14
CA LEU A 26 -5.73 -0.80 5.83
C LEU A 26 -7.06 -0.99 6.59
N LEU A 27 -7.38 -0.07 7.50
CA LEU A 27 -8.63 -0.12 8.26
C LEU A 27 -9.82 0.13 7.32
N PRO A 28 -10.84 -0.76 7.33
CA PRO A 28 -11.96 -0.72 6.38
C PRO A 28 -12.91 0.46 6.61
N ASP A 29 -12.89 1.09 7.78
CA ASP A 29 -13.79 2.19 8.17
C ASP A 29 -13.24 3.57 7.78
N GLU A 30 -11.92 3.72 7.63
CA GLU A 30 -11.28 4.99 7.30
C GLU A 30 -10.97 5.12 5.80
N ARG A 31 -10.84 6.36 5.30
CA ARG A 31 -10.55 6.64 3.89
C ARG A 31 -9.41 7.66 3.73
N PRO A 32 -8.53 7.51 2.73
CA PRO A 32 -8.46 6.38 1.78
C PRO A 32 -8.04 5.08 2.47
N CYS A 33 -8.57 3.94 2.01
CA CYS A 33 -8.22 2.61 2.51
C CYS A 33 -7.68 1.73 1.38
N TRP A 34 -6.80 0.80 1.75
CA TRP A 34 -6.31 -0.24 0.87
C TRP A 34 -6.58 -1.61 1.46
N LYS A 35 -6.77 -2.59 0.58
CA LYS A 35 -6.74 -4.00 0.90
C LYS A 35 -5.39 -4.53 0.45
N ILE A 36 -4.75 -5.28 1.33
CA ILE A 36 -3.56 -6.02 1.00
C ILE A 36 -3.93 -7.46 0.65
N THR A 37 -3.19 -8.05 -0.27
CA THR A 37 -3.28 -9.48 -0.59
C THR A 37 -1.88 -10.02 -0.57
N CYS A 38 -1.58 -10.85 0.42
CA CYS A 38 -0.35 -11.60 0.53
C CYS A 38 -0.43 -12.84 -0.37
N HIS A 39 0.64 -13.10 -1.12
CA HIS A 39 0.77 -14.24 -2.01
C HIS A 39 1.73 -15.28 -1.41
N ASP A 40 1.62 -16.53 -1.84
CA ASP A 40 2.46 -17.64 -1.33
C ASP A 40 3.97 -17.46 -1.62
N ASP A 41 4.31 -16.61 -2.59
CA ASP A 41 5.71 -16.26 -2.92
C ASP A 41 6.29 -15.18 -1.98
N GLY A 42 5.57 -14.83 -0.92
CA GLY A 42 5.96 -13.80 0.04
C GLY A 42 5.77 -12.37 -0.46
N THR A 43 5.20 -12.17 -1.65
CA THR A 43 4.90 -10.84 -2.17
C THR A 43 3.53 -10.34 -1.73
N ALA A 44 3.29 -9.04 -1.89
CA ALA A 44 2.00 -8.43 -1.62
C ALA A 44 1.48 -7.61 -2.82
N SER A 45 0.16 -7.51 -2.92
CA SER A 45 -0.55 -6.57 -3.79
C SER A 45 -1.39 -5.61 -2.95
N LEU A 46 -1.58 -4.38 -3.44
CA LEU A 46 -2.49 -3.41 -2.84
C LEU A 46 -3.63 -3.06 -3.80
N HIS A 47 -4.83 -2.90 -3.24
CA HIS A 47 -6.00 -2.44 -3.96
C HIS A 47 -6.78 -1.40 -3.14
N PRO A 48 -7.19 -0.25 -3.70
CA PRO A 48 -7.01 0.19 -5.10
C PRO A 48 -5.57 0.66 -5.39
N SER A 49 -5.34 1.29 -6.55
CA SER A 49 -4.06 1.96 -6.84
C SER A 49 -3.70 2.98 -5.77
N VAL A 50 -2.41 3.18 -5.54
CA VAL A 50 -1.91 4.26 -4.69
C VAL A 50 -1.87 5.53 -5.53
N TRP A 51 -2.65 6.54 -5.12
CA TRP A 51 -2.62 7.86 -5.74
C TRP A 51 -2.38 8.93 -4.68
N ARG A 52 -1.15 9.46 -4.67
CA ARG A 52 -0.78 10.58 -3.79
C ARG A 52 -0.57 11.81 -4.65
N LYS A 53 -1.53 12.74 -4.59
CA LYS A 53 -1.49 14.02 -5.32
C LYS A 53 -0.53 15.04 -4.69
N LYS A 54 -0.31 14.96 -3.38
CA LYS A 54 0.63 15.84 -2.67
C LYS A 54 2.08 15.39 -2.93
N ASP A 55 3.01 16.33 -2.85
CA ASP A 55 4.46 16.10 -2.98
C ASP A 55 4.83 15.54 -4.38
N CYS A 56 5.45 14.35 -4.42
CA CYS A 56 5.99 13.73 -5.62
C CYS A 56 4.92 13.33 -6.66
N GLY A 57 3.62 13.51 -6.40
CA GLY A 57 2.55 13.32 -7.39
C GLY A 57 2.61 11.95 -8.07
N VAL A 58 2.35 10.87 -7.35
CA VAL A 58 2.51 9.49 -7.85
C VAL A 58 1.17 8.79 -8.01
N HIS A 59 1.04 8.05 -9.11
CA HIS A 59 -0.07 7.12 -9.32
C HIS A 59 0.51 5.78 -9.80
N PHE A 60 0.30 4.74 -9.02
CA PHE A 60 0.78 3.40 -9.35
C PHE A 60 -0.07 2.30 -8.71
N TRP A 61 0.06 1.10 -9.26
CA TRP A 61 -0.40 -0.14 -8.66
C TRP A 61 0.76 -0.90 -8.05
N LEU A 62 0.54 -1.49 -6.87
CA LEU A 62 1.44 -2.51 -6.33
C LEU A 62 0.83 -3.87 -6.58
N ARG A 63 1.47 -4.71 -7.40
CA ARG A 63 1.01 -6.07 -7.72
C ARG A 63 2.16 -7.05 -7.60
N ARG A 64 1.99 -8.09 -6.77
CA ARG A 64 3.01 -9.13 -6.54
C ARG A 64 4.41 -8.53 -6.30
N GLY A 65 4.47 -7.55 -5.39
CA GLY A 65 5.71 -6.86 -5.02
C GLY A 65 6.29 -5.93 -6.09
N ARG A 66 5.58 -5.67 -7.19
CA ARG A 66 6.03 -4.81 -8.29
C ARG A 66 5.18 -3.56 -8.44
N VAL A 67 5.85 -2.45 -8.71
CA VAL A 67 5.22 -1.16 -9.02
C VAL A 67 4.88 -1.10 -10.51
N HIS A 68 3.61 -0.88 -10.82
CA HIS A 68 3.11 -0.63 -12.19
C HIS A 68 2.55 0.78 -12.27
N TRP A 69 3.20 1.64 -13.06
CA TRP A 69 2.84 3.05 -13.22
C TRP A 69 1.62 3.25 -14.13
N THR A 70 0.86 4.33 -13.88
CA THR A 70 -0.31 4.76 -14.69
C THR A 70 -0.32 6.25 -14.89
#